data_AF-A0A7D9DE19-F1
#
_entry.id   AF-A0A7D9DE19-F1
#
_cell.length_a   1.000
_cell.length_b   1.000
_cell.length_c   1.000
_cell.angle_alpha   90.00
_cell.angle_beta   90.00
_cell.angle_gamma   90.00
#
_symmetry.space_group_name_H-M   'P 1'
#
loop_
_entity.id
_entity.type
_entity.pdbx_description
1 polymer ?
#
loop_
_entity_poly.entity_id
_entity_poly.type
_entity_poly.pdbx_seq_one_letter_code
_entity_poly.pdbx_strand_id
1 'polypeptide(L)'
;MPLFWCGVAILQLKANLNVIAAVSDGASPNRKFYQLHIYIGEKLNNQKVVYKTKNLFAPGKWIWFFADAPHLLKTARNCLLNSGSGLKSRCMWNNDQFLLWNYISDLYYSDLELGLHQLPKLTIEHIMLTSYSKMRVNLAAQILSNRMAQALICSYPEGEANETARFCKLMNDFFDCLNVRAYNEATCKRNVLLGPYRSQDDKRFEWLVNTFLQYFHDWKKAVETRPGNFLPTAQAKMFISQQTYEGLQITVHSTVETVKFLLSQGVDSVLTERFQQDPLEEYFGNQKQRGRRSDNPDASQFAYNDRALDVQRNIACSATEMTRKRMDHAYLYHPQLILTCVEVIHATGENVAGEESQGMVIFKA
;
A
#
# COMPACT_ATOMS: atom_id res chain seq x y z
N MET A 1 -22.18 7.19 16.86
CA MET A 1 -20.71 7.15 16.70
C MET A 1 -20.38 6.29 15.48
N PRO A 2 -19.47 6.68 14.58
CA PRO A 2 -19.11 5.88 13.41
C PRO A 2 -18.64 4.46 13.79
N LEU A 3 -18.88 3.47 12.92
CA LEU A 3 -18.51 2.06 13.18
C LEU A 3 -17.03 1.88 13.52
N PHE A 4 -16.15 2.59 12.80
CA PHE A 4 -14.71 2.62 13.09
C PHE A 4 -14.43 2.90 14.57
N TRP A 5 -14.99 3.99 15.11
CA TRP A 5 -14.78 4.37 16.51
C TRP A 5 -15.44 3.41 17.50
N CYS A 6 -16.53 2.75 17.12
CA CYS A 6 -17.09 1.67 17.93
C CYS A 6 -16.13 0.47 18.01
N GLY A 7 -15.47 0.12 16.90
CA GLY A 7 -14.43 -0.91 16.86
C GLY A 7 -13.22 -0.55 17.71
N VAL A 8 -12.72 0.68 17.58
CA VAL A 8 -11.63 1.20 18.42
C VAL A 8 -12.01 1.15 19.90
N ALA A 9 -13.23 1.55 20.27
CA ALA A 9 -13.70 1.51 21.65
C ALA A 9 -13.68 0.10 22.23
N ILE A 10 -14.17 -0.90 21.47
CA ILE A 10 -14.19 -2.30 21.93
C ILE A 10 -12.76 -2.82 22.13
N LEU A 11 -11.89 -2.58 21.16
CA LEU A 11 -10.49 -3.00 21.22
C LEU A 11 -9.76 -2.36 22.42
N GLN A 12 -9.91 -1.05 22.57
CA GLN A 12 -9.19 -0.29 23.57
C GLN A 12 -9.73 -0.51 24.99
N LEU A 13 -11.05 -0.48 25.17
CA LEU A 13 -11.69 -0.48 26.49
C LEU A 13 -12.02 -1.88 27.00
N LYS A 14 -12.31 -2.85 26.11
CA LYS A 14 -12.70 -4.20 26.51
C LYS A 14 -11.61 -5.24 26.31
N ALA A 15 -10.86 -5.14 25.20
CA ALA A 15 -9.84 -6.13 24.87
C ALA A 15 -8.43 -5.73 25.34
N ASN A 16 -8.27 -4.52 25.89
CA ASN A 16 -6.97 -3.97 26.28
C ASN A 16 -5.96 -3.97 25.11
N LEU A 17 -6.42 -3.67 23.89
CA LEU A 17 -5.61 -3.62 22.66
C LEU A 17 -5.55 -2.19 22.11
N ASN A 18 -4.33 -1.71 21.85
CA ASN A 18 -4.09 -0.37 21.32
C ASN A 18 -4.21 -0.35 19.80
N VAL A 19 -5.23 0.31 19.27
CA VAL A 19 -5.29 0.56 17.82
C VAL A 19 -4.25 1.62 17.45
N ILE A 20 -3.29 1.26 16.60
CA ILE A 20 -2.21 2.16 16.16
C ILE A 20 -2.39 2.60 14.71
N ALA A 21 -3.02 1.79 13.86
CA ALA A 21 -3.15 2.11 12.45
C ALA A 21 -4.48 1.63 11.88
N ALA A 22 -4.92 2.28 10.81
CA ALA A 22 -6.04 1.85 10.00
C ALA A 22 -5.68 1.92 8.51
N VAL A 23 -5.86 0.81 7.79
CA VAL A 23 -5.59 0.65 6.37
C VAL A 23 -6.91 0.57 5.64
N SER A 24 -7.14 1.46 4.68
CA SER A 24 -8.32 1.44 3.82
C SER A 24 -7.97 1.49 2.33
N ASP A 25 -8.90 1.06 1.49
CA ASP A 25 -8.75 1.15 0.04
C ASP A 25 -8.83 2.61 -0.47
N GLY A 26 -8.62 2.77 -1.78
CA GLY A 26 -8.75 4.04 -2.47
C GLY A 26 -10.19 4.45 -2.79
N ALA A 27 -11.23 4.01 -2.09
CA ALA A 27 -12.60 4.42 -2.38
C ALA A 27 -12.90 5.86 -1.91
N SER A 28 -13.92 6.50 -2.52
CA SER A 28 -14.30 7.87 -2.14
C SER A 28 -14.80 8.00 -0.69
N PRO A 29 -15.56 7.05 -0.10
CA PRO A 29 -15.98 7.15 1.30
C PRO A 29 -14.79 7.10 2.26
N ASN A 30 -13.79 6.24 1.98
CA ASN A 30 -12.60 6.05 2.81
C ASN A 30 -11.69 7.29 2.80
N ARG A 31 -11.48 7.91 1.65
CA ARG A 31 -10.80 9.22 1.58
C ARG A 31 -11.55 10.31 2.33
N LYS A 32 -12.88 10.36 2.20
CA LYS A 32 -13.70 11.33 2.93
C LYS A 32 -13.61 11.10 4.43
N PHE A 33 -13.60 9.84 4.86
CA PHE A 33 -13.39 9.44 6.24
C PHE A 33 -12.07 9.99 6.78
N TYR A 34 -10.94 9.85 6.08
CA TYR A 34 -9.67 10.48 6.49
C TYR A 34 -9.79 12.00 6.63
N GLN A 35 -10.37 12.68 5.65
CA GLN A 35 -10.55 14.14 5.68
C GLN A 35 -11.40 14.62 6.86
N LEU A 36 -12.43 13.87 7.27
CA LEU A 36 -13.28 14.23 8.41
C LEU A 36 -12.51 14.28 9.73
N HIS A 37 -11.35 13.62 9.83
CA HIS A 37 -10.52 13.63 11.02
C HIS A 37 -9.63 14.87 11.14
N ILE A 38 -9.67 15.80 10.17
CA ILE A 38 -8.89 17.06 10.22
C ILE A 38 -9.19 17.90 11.46
N TYR A 39 -10.41 17.81 12.00
CA TYR A 39 -10.86 18.57 13.18
C TYR A 39 -10.55 17.87 14.50
N ILE A 40 -10.14 16.59 14.45
CA ILE A 40 -9.80 15.77 15.61
C ILE A 40 -8.26 15.71 15.77
N GLY A 41 -7.54 15.76 14.64
CA GLY A 41 -6.09 15.98 14.63
C GLY A 41 -5.73 17.43 14.94
N GLU A 42 -4.50 17.65 15.40
CA GLU A 42 -3.90 18.99 15.33
C GLU A 42 -3.72 19.34 13.85
N LYS A 43 -3.99 20.60 13.46
CA LYS A 43 -3.53 21.10 12.16
C LYS A 43 -2.01 20.96 12.14
N LEU A 44 -1.52 19.91 11.49
CA LEU A 44 -0.10 19.78 11.19
C LEU A 44 0.21 20.90 10.22
N ASN A 45 0.82 21.97 10.73
CA ASN A 45 1.21 23.12 9.95
C ASN A 45 1.94 22.65 8.68
N ASN A 46 1.47 23.10 7.51
CA ASN A 46 2.00 22.84 6.17
C ASN A 46 1.70 21.49 5.47
N GLN A 47 0.99 20.52 6.07
CA GLN A 47 0.64 19.27 5.37
C GLN A 47 -0.77 19.31 4.74
N LYS A 48 -0.87 19.01 3.44
CA LYS A 48 -2.12 19.05 2.66
C LYS A 48 -3.04 17.82 2.87
N VAL A 49 -2.53 16.72 3.43
CA VAL A 49 -3.27 15.46 3.59
C VAL A 49 -3.44 15.07 5.06
N VAL A 50 -4.56 14.43 5.39
CA VAL A 50 -4.82 13.87 6.73
C VAL A 50 -4.43 12.41 6.73
N TYR A 51 -3.39 12.06 7.51
CA TYR A 51 -2.85 10.71 7.61
C TYR A 51 -2.80 10.18 9.04
N LYS A 52 -3.26 10.95 10.04
CA LYS A 52 -3.38 10.48 11.42
C LYS A 52 -4.47 11.24 12.18
N THR A 53 -4.91 10.66 13.29
CA THR A 53 -5.88 11.27 14.20
C THR A 53 -5.62 10.90 15.66
N LYS A 54 -6.08 11.72 16.61
CA LYS A 54 -5.97 11.42 18.05
C LYS A 54 -6.92 10.26 18.39
N ASN A 55 -6.46 9.29 19.16
CA ASN A 55 -7.30 8.20 19.63
C ASN A 55 -8.28 8.71 20.70
N LEU A 56 -9.59 8.64 20.41
CA LEU A 56 -10.65 9.12 21.32
C LEU A 56 -10.76 8.31 22.61
N PHE A 57 -10.25 7.06 22.62
CA PHE A 57 -10.34 6.14 23.75
C PHE A 57 -8.99 5.87 24.43
N ALA A 58 -7.92 6.48 23.93
CA ALA A 58 -6.59 6.46 24.55
C ALA A 58 -5.92 7.84 24.39
N PRO A 59 -6.19 8.78 25.32
CA PRO A 59 -5.61 10.11 25.29
C PRO A 59 -4.08 10.07 25.15
N GLY A 60 -3.54 10.92 24.28
CA GLY A 60 -2.09 10.97 23.99
C GLY A 60 -1.59 9.96 22.95
N LYS A 61 -2.41 8.98 22.53
CA LYS A 61 -2.07 8.03 21.47
C LYS A 61 -2.63 8.47 20.11
N TRP A 62 -1.92 8.10 19.04
CA TRP A 62 -2.31 8.39 17.65
C TRP A 62 -2.79 7.13 16.94
N ILE A 63 -3.66 7.31 15.95
CA ILE A 63 -4.00 6.30 14.95
C ILE A 63 -3.57 6.83 13.58
N TRP A 64 -2.69 6.11 12.89
CA TRP A 64 -2.21 6.44 11.55
C TRP A 64 -3.06 5.79 10.46
N PHE A 65 -3.34 6.53 9.40
CA PHE A 65 -4.12 6.10 8.24
C PHE A 65 -3.22 5.70 7.10
N PHE A 66 -3.47 4.54 6.49
CA PHE A 66 -2.73 4.02 5.35
C PHE A 66 -3.66 3.86 4.16
N ALA A 67 -3.21 4.26 2.98
CA ALA A 67 -3.83 3.80 1.75
C ALA A 67 -3.11 2.52 1.31
N ASP A 68 -3.86 1.54 0.81
CA ASP A 68 -3.30 0.24 0.44
C ASP A 68 -2.18 0.36 -0.62
N ALA A 69 -0.93 -0.01 -0.25
CA ALA A 69 0.23 0.15 -1.12
C ALA A 69 0.15 -0.66 -2.43
N PRO A 70 -0.28 -1.95 -2.41
CA PRO A 70 -0.59 -2.69 -3.64
C PRO A 70 -1.62 -1.98 -4.53
N HIS A 71 -2.67 -1.38 -3.96
CA HIS A 71 -3.62 -0.58 -4.70
C HIS A 71 -2.98 0.66 -5.35
N LEU A 72 -2.15 1.40 -4.61
CA LEU A 72 -1.43 2.57 -5.14
C LEU A 72 -0.50 2.21 -6.31
N LEU A 73 0.16 1.05 -6.24
CA LEU A 73 0.97 0.56 -7.35
C LEU A 73 0.11 0.27 -8.60
N LYS A 74 -1.05 -0.36 -8.41
CA LYS A 74 -2.02 -0.63 -9.49
C LYS A 74 -2.51 0.68 -10.12
N THR A 75 -2.88 1.68 -9.33
CA THR A 75 -3.38 2.97 -9.85
C THR A 75 -2.28 3.80 -10.51
N ALA A 76 -1.04 3.75 -10.03
CA ALA A 76 0.13 4.34 -10.68
C ALA A 76 0.37 3.72 -12.07
N ARG A 77 0.36 2.38 -12.16
CA ARG A 77 0.46 1.65 -13.43
C ARG A 77 -0.69 1.99 -14.36
N ASN A 78 -1.91 2.11 -13.84
CA ASN A 78 -3.08 2.51 -14.65
C ASN A 78 -2.99 3.97 -15.13
N CYS A 79 -2.36 4.89 -14.39
CA CYS A 79 -2.07 6.23 -14.88
C CYS A 79 -1.11 6.17 -16.07
N LEU A 80 -0.04 5.37 -15.96
CA LEU A 80 0.94 5.19 -17.04
C LEU A 80 0.32 4.54 -18.28
N LEU A 81 -0.48 3.48 -18.11
CA LEU A 81 -1.24 2.83 -19.20
C LEU A 81 -2.08 3.83 -19.99
N ASN A 82 -2.78 4.72 -19.29
CA ASN A 82 -3.67 5.68 -19.93
C ASN A 82 -2.93 6.92 -20.46
N SER A 83 -1.59 6.97 -20.33
CA SER A 83 -0.75 8.04 -20.83
C SER A 83 -0.38 7.78 -22.28
N GLY A 84 -1.06 8.48 -23.20
CA GLY A 84 -0.91 8.27 -24.64
C GLY A 84 -1.51 6.96 -25.18
N SER A 85 -1.94 6.05 -24.31
CA SER A 85 -2.54 4.75 -24.67
C SER A 85 -3.81 4.45 -23.85
N GLY A 86 -4.38 3.25 -23.99
CA GLY A 86 -5.60 2.82 -23.30
C GLY A 86 -6.79 3.73 -23.61
N LEU A 87 -7.42 4.28 -22.56
CA LEU A 87 -8.51 5.26 -22.69
C LEU A 87 -8.00 6.67 -23.05
N LYS A 88 -6.68 6.86 -23.15
CA LYS A 88 -6.03 8.15 -23.40
C LYS A 88 -6.50 9.26 -22.46
N SER A 89 -6.84 8.88 -21.22
CA SER A 89 -7.32 9.81 -20.21
C SER A 89 -6.18 10.63 -19.57
N ARG A 90 -4.92 10.29 -19.85
CA ARG A 90 -3.70 10.94 -19.35
C ARG A 90 -2.77 11.26 -20.52
N CYS A 91 -1.89 12.21 -20.30
CA CYS A 91 -0.75 12.53 -21.16
C CYS A 91 0.37 13.05 -20.24
N MET A 92 0.88 12.13 -19.42
CA MET A 92 1.81 12.43 -18.34
C MET A 92 3.08 13.08 -18.88
N TRP A 93 3.51 14.16 -18.23
CA TRP A 93 4.63 14.98 -18.69
C TRP A 93 5.41 15.53 -17.50
N ASN A 94 6.72 15.31 -17.49
CA ASN A 94 7.64 15.77 -16.46
C ASN A 94 9.01 16.08 -17.07
N ASN A 95 9.75 17.06 -16.53
CA ASN A 95 11.12 17.39 -16.96
C ASN A 95 11.29 17.43 -18.48
N ASP A 96 10.39 18.13 -19.18
CA ASP A 96 10.35 18.27 -20.65
C ASP A 96 10.15 16.97 -21.45
N GLN A 97 9.89 15.84 -20.77
CA GLN A 97 9.62 14.55 -21.39
C GLN A 97 8.20 14.06 -21.10
N PHE A 98 7.64 13.29 -22.04
CA PHE A 98 6.39 12.57 -21.81
C PHE A 98 6.67 11.21 -21.18
N LEU A 99 5.86 10.84 -20.19
CA LEU A 99 5.83 9.49 -19.63
C LEU A 99 4.74 8.71 -20.34
N LEU A 100 5.12 7.82 -21.25
CA LEU A 100 4.17 7.19 -22.17
C LEU A 100 4.19 5.67 -22.06
N TRP A 101 3.02 5.05 -22.25
CA TRP A 101 2.91 3.59 -22.27
C TRP A 101 3.55 2.96 -23.51
N ASN A 102 3.68 3.71 -24.62
CA ASN A 102 4.22 3.19 -25.86
C ASN A 102 5.67 2.70 -25.69
N TYR A 103 6.51 3.41 -24.93
CA TYR A 103 7.87 2.96 -24.64
C TYR A 103 7.91 1.55 -24.01
N ILE A 104 6.91 1.21 -23.20
CA ILE A 104 6.79 -0.11 -22.59
C ILE A 104 6.27 -1.15 -23.59
N SER A 105 5.26 -0.81 -24.39
CA SER A 105 4.72 -1.75 -25.38
C SER A 105 5.73 -2.06 -26.49
N ASP A 106 6.42 -1.03 -26.98
CA ASP A 106 7.39 -1.14 -28.07
C ASP A 106 8.60 -1.94 -27.60
N LEU A 107 9.06 -1.71 -26.37
CA LEU A 107 10.08 -2.53 -25.72
C LEU A 107 9.65 -3.99 -25.59
N TYR A 108 8.42 -4.27 -25.16
CA TYR A 108 7.92 -5.65 -25.06
C TYR A 108 7.94 -6.36 -26.41
N TYR A 109 7.41 -5.73 -27.47
CA TYR A 109 7.41 -6.35 -28.81
C TYR A 109 8.81 -6.52 -29.38
N SER A 110 9.72 -5.57 -29.11
CA SER A 110 11.12 -5.69 -29.51
C SER A 110 11.84 -6.82 -28.76
N ASP A 111 11.55 -7.01 -27.47
CA ASP A 111 12.11 -8.09 -26.64
C ASP A 111 11.67 -9.47 -27.15
N LEU A 112 10.46 -9.61 -27.74
CA LEU A 112 9.97 -10.87 -28.31
C LEU A 112 10.79 -11.37 -29.50
N GLU A 113 11.41 -10.45 -30.26
CA GLU A 113 12.27 -10.79 -31.39
C GLU A 113 13.67 -11.27 -30.94
N LEU A 114 14.01 -11.10 -29.66
CA LEU A 114 15.28 -11.54 -29.10
C LEU A 114 15.22 -13.02 -28.72
N GLY A 115 16.24 -13.79 -29.11
CA GLY A 115 16.38 -15.18 -28.66
C GLY A 115 16.61 -15.33 -27.15
N LEU A 116 17.07 -14.26 -26.47
CA LEU A 116 17.23 -14.19 -25.03
C LEU A 116 16.54 -12.93 -24.48
N HIS A 117 15.34 -13.10 -23.95
CA HIS A 117 14.50 -12.02 -23.43
C HIS A 117 15.13 -11.32 -22.21
N GLN A 118 15.17 -9.99 -22.25
CA GLN A 118 15.56 -9.13 -21.13
C GLN A 118 14.47 -9.12 -20.05
N LEU A 119 13.21 -9.23 -20.45
CA LEU A 119 12.03 -9.12 -19.59
C LEU A 119 11.20 -10.42 -19.59
N PRO A 120 11.78 -11.58 -19.19
CA PRO A 120 11.17 -12.90 -19.36
C PRO A 120 9.89 -13.14 -18.53
N LYS A 121 9.56 -12.24 -17.60
CA LYS A 121 8.32 -12.31 -16.81
C LYS A 121 7.16 -11.60 -17.50
N LEU A 122 7.45 -10.69 -18.43
CA LEU A 122 6.41 -9.99 -19.16
C LEU A 122 5.73 -10.93 -20.14
N THR A 123 4.44 -10.69 -20.28
CA THR A 123 3.54 -11.43 -21.15
C THR A 123 2.62 -10.43 -21.82
N ILE A 124 1.90 -10.86 -22.86
CA ILE A 124 0.96 -9.99 -23.56
C ILE A 124 -0.11 -9.40 -22.61
N GLU A 125 -0.46 -10.11 -21.52
CA GLU A 125 -1.40 -9.63 -20.50
C GLU A 125 -0.88 -8.38 -19.75
N HIS A 126 0.44 -8.18 -19.68
CA HIS A 126 1.03 -6.98 -19.11
C HIS A 126 0.78 -5.75 -19.97
N ILE A 127 0.70 -5.94 -21.29
CA ILE A 127 0.55 -4.87 -22.29
C ILE A 127 -0.93 -4.63 -22.61
N MET A 128 -1.67 -5.73 -22.86
CA MET A 128 -3.09 -5.73 -23.21
C MET A 128 -3.96 -6.02 -21.96
N LEU A 129 -4.08 -5.00 -21.11
CA LEU A 129 -4.71 -5.13 -19.80
C LEU A 129 -6.25 -5.12 -19.87
N THR A 130 -6.87 -6.24 -19.50
CA THR A 130 -8.32 -6.35 -19.26
C THR A 130 -8.73 -5.69 -17.93
N SER A 131 -10.04 -5.57 -17.68
CA SER A 131 -10.55 -5.10 -16.37
C SER A 131 -10.05 -5.96 -15.20
N TYR A 132 -9.95 -7.28 -15.39
CA TYR A 132 -9.41 -8.19 -14.38
C TYR A 132 -7.90 -8.02 -14.22
N SER A 133 -7.16 -7.95 -15.33
CA SER A 133 -5.70 -7.75 -15.32
C SER A 133 -5.29 -6.38 -14.73
N LYS A 134 -6.19 -5.39 -14.75
CA LYS A 134 -6.00 -4.10 -14.04
C LYS A 134 -5.98 -4.22 -12.52
N MET A 135 -6.59 -5.27 -11.96
CA MET A 135 -6.64 -5.52 -10.52
C MET A 135 -5.47 -6.38 -10.02
N ARG A 136 -4.66 -6.94 -10.93
CA ARG A 136 -3.55 -7.83 -10.61
C ARG A 136 -2.29 -7.06 -10.21
N VAL A 137 -1.92 -7.18 -8.93
CA VAL A 137 -0.72 -6.52 -8.36
C VAL A 137 0.57 -7.05 -9.00
N ASN A 138 0.66 -8.35 -9.30
CA ASN A 138 1.86 -8.93 -9.90
C ASN A 138 2.19 -8.32 -11.27
N LEU A 139 1.18 -8.04 -12.10
CA LEU A 139 1.38 -7.39 -13.40
C LEU A 139 1.87 -5.95 -13.21
N ALA A 140 1.29 -5.23 -12.24
CA ALA A 140 1.70 -3.86 -11.93
C ALA A 140 3.15 -3.79 -11.42
N ALA A 141 3.53 -4.69 -10.51
CA ALA A 141 4.88 -4.75 -9.94
C ALA A 141 5.93 -5.14 -10.97
N GLN A 142 5.60 -5.96 -11.97
CA GLN A 142 6.54 -6.32 -13.03
C GLN A 142 6.74 -5.19 -14.04
N ILE A 143 5.68 -4.43 -14.38
CA ILE A 143 5.77 -3.21 -15.19
C ILE A 143 6.55 -2.13 -14.45
N LEU A 144 6.18 -1.81 -13.21
CA LEU A 144 6.85 -0.77 -12.40
C LEU A 144 8.02 -1.36 -11.62
N SER A 145 8.95 -2.02 -12.32
CA SER A 145 10.10 -2.70 -11.73
C SER A 145 11.41 -2.00 -12.06
N ASN A 146 12.44 -2.23 -11.23
CA ASN A 146 13.80 -1.79 -11.56
C ASN A 146 14.29 -2.40 -12.88
N ARG A 147 13.91 -3.66 -13.19
CA ARG A 147 14.31 -4.31 -14.44
C ARG A 147 13.70 -3.62 -15.66
N MET A 148 12.42 -3.24 -15.60
CA MET A 148 11.78 -2.43 -16.65
C MET A 148 12.51 -1.10 -16.83
N ALA A 149 12.82 -0.40 -15.73
CA ALA A 149 13.54 0.87 -15.79
C ALA A 149 14.91 0.74 -16.50
N GLN A 150 15.69 -0.30 -16.17
CA GLN A 150 16.97 -0.55 -16.83
C GLN A 150 16.80 -0.91 -18.32
N ALA A 151 15.81 -1.74 -18.66
CA ALA A 151 15.55 -2.13 -20.04
C ALA A 151 15.12 -0.93 -20.91
N LEU A 152 14.32 -0.01 -20.35
CA LEU A 152 13.99 1.27 -21.01
C LEU A 152 15.23 2.12 -21.26
N ILE A 153 16.10 2.30 -20.26
CA ILE A 153 17.35 3.06 -20.43
C ILE A 153 18.24 2.44 -21.50
N CYS A 154 18.35 1.10 -21.54
CA CYS A 154 19.17 0.41 -22.52
C CYS A 154 18.60 0.50 -23.95
N SER A 155 17.27 0.55 -24.09
CA SER A 155 16.60 0.52 -25.39
C SER A 155 16.40 1.91 -26.00
N TYR A 156 16.44 2.96 -25.17
CA TYR A 156 16.29 4.36 -25.58
C TYR A 156 17.51 5.17 -25.12
N PRO A 157 18.70 4.97 -25.75
CA PRO A 157 19.95 5.56 -25.30
C PRO A 157 20.02 7.09 -25.49
N GLU A 158 19.21 7.65 -26.39
CA GLU A 158 19.08 9.11 -26.58
C GLU A 158 18.28 9.77 -25.43
N GLY A 159 17.64 8.95 -24.59
CA GLY A 159 17.05 9.37 -23.32
C GLY A 159 15.59 9.78 -23.39
N GLU A 160 14.88 9.45 -24.48
CA GLU A 160 13.47 9.83 -24.69
C GLU A 160 12.52 9.16 -23.68
N ALA A 161 12.91 7.98 -23.16
CA ALA A 161 12.17 7.22 -22.16
C ALA A 161 12.68 7.43 -20.73
N ASN A 162 13.63 8.34 -20.48
CA ASN A 162 14.29 8.50 -19.18
C ASN A 162 13.31 8.80 -18.05
N GLU A 163 12.33 9.69 -18.26
CA GLU A 163 11.33 9.97 -17.22
C GLU A 163 10.37 8.80 -16.99
N THR A 164 10.07 8.00 -18.02
CA THR A 164 9.28 6.76 -17.85
C THR A 164 10.06 5.72 -17.04
N ALA A 165 11.35 5.55 -17.33
CA ALA A 165 12.25 4.66 -16.59
C ALA A 165 12.41 5.11 -15.14
N ARG A 166 12.61 6.41 -14.90
CA ARG A 166 12.71 7.01 -13.57
C ARG A 166 11.45 6.78 -12.75
N PHE A 167 10.27 6.97 -13.35
CA PHE A 167 9.00 6.68 -12.69
C PHE A 167 8.87 5.20 -12.31
N CYS A 168 9.21 4.27 -13.22
CA CYS A 168 9.20 2.84 -12.92
C CYS A 168 10.14 2.49 -11.75
N LYS A 169 11.34 3.07 -11.73
CA LYS A 169 12.33 2.86 -10.66
C LYS A 169 11.85 3.41 -9.31
N LEU A 170 11.34 4.64 -9.27
CA LEU A 170 10.84 5.25 -8.04
C LEU A 170 9.65 4.48 -7.46
N MET A 171 8.72 4.03 -8.31
CA MET A 171 7.59 3.21 -7.87
C MET A 171 8.02 1.81 -7.40
N ASN A 172 9.01 1.19 -8.05
CA ASN A 172 9.61 -0.08 -7.58
C ASN A 172 10.14 0.08 -6.15
N ASP A 173 10.99 1.09 -5.94
CA ASP A 173 11.70 1.26 -4.67
C ASP A 173 10.74 1.66 -3.54
N PHE A 174 9.73 2.48 -3.85
CA PHE A 174 8.62 2.76 -2.95
C PHE A 174 7.91 1.48 -2.53
N PHE A 175 7.50 0.65 -3.49
CA PHE A 175 6.77 -0.57 -3.17
C PHE A 175 7.63 -1.57 -2.38
N ASP A 176 8.92 -1.69 -2.70
CA ASP A 176 9.85 -2.54 -1.94
C ASP A 176 9.99 -2.08 -0.48
N CYS A 177 10.01 -0.77 -0.23
CA CYS A 177 10.05 -0.22 1.15
C CYS A 177 8.76 -0.54 1.93
N LEU A 178 7.60 -0.59 1.25
CA LEU A 178 6.28 -0.76 1.87
C LEU A 178 5.76 -2.20 1.85
N ASN A 179 6.52 -3.13 1.28
CA ASN A 179 6.12 -4.52 1.09
C ASN A 179 7.17 -5.50 1.64
N VAL A 180 7.76 -5.17 2.80
CA VAL A 180 8.71 -6.04 3.50
C VAL A 180 7.93 -7.16 4.18
N ARG A 181 8.11 -8.41 3.73
CA ARG A 181 7.29 -9.56 4.18
C ARG A 181 8.02 -10.48 5.14
N ALA A 182 9.34 -10.60 4.98
CA ALA A 182 10.14 -11.56 5.72
C ALA A 182 11.55 -11.06 6.03
N TYR A 183 12.13 -11.59 7.11
CA TYR A 183 13.45 -11.20 7.61
C TYR A 183 14.61 -11.49 6.66
N ASN A 184 14.47 -12.52 5.82
CA ASN A 184 15.51 -13.00 4.90
C ASN A 184 15.28 -12.55 3.45
N GLU A 185 14.19 -11.85 3.17
CA GLU A 185 13.79 -11.50 1.80
C GLU A 185 14.82 -10.59 1.12
N ALA A 186 15.34 -9.60 1.85
CA ALA A 186 16.42 -8.73 1.38
C ALA A 186 17.66 -9.50 0.92
N THR A 187 18.05 -10.52 1.67
CA THR A 187 19.22 -11.36 1.35
C THR A 187 18.93 -12.27 0.16
N CYS A 188 17.78 -12.95 0.15
CA CYS A 188 17.40 -13.87 -0.91
C CYS A 188 17.26 -13.16 -2.27
N LYS A 189 16.68 -11.95 -2.26
CA LYS A 189 16.46 -11.14 -3.47
C LYS A 189 17.60 -10.16 -3.77
N ARG A 190 18.62 -10.09 -2.91
CA ARG A 190 19.73 -9.11 -2.98
C ARG A 190 19.23 -7.68 -3.13
N ASN A 191 18.20 -7.33 -2.35
CA ASN A 191 17.56 -6.02 -2.37
C ASN A 191 17.42 -5.50 -0.93
N VAL A 192 18.24 -4.52 -0.58
CA VAL A 192 18.26 -3.93 0.77
C VAL A 192 16.95 -3.25 1.16
N LEU A 193 16.15 -2.80 0.19
CA LEU A 193 14.86 -2.15 0.45
C LEU A 193 13.83 -3.10 1.07
N LEU A 194 13.95 -4.40 0.78
CA LEU A 194 13.09 -5.46 1.32
C LEU A 194 13.54 -5.96 2.71
N GLY A 195 14.38 -5.20 3.41
CA GLY A 195 14.85 -5.54 4.75
C GLY A 195 13.87 -5.09 5.84
N PRO A 196 13.71 -5.82 6.96
CA PRO A 196 12.96 -5.32 8.12
C PRO A 196 13.51 -3.97 8.59
N TYR A 197 12.63 -3.04 8.95
CA TYR A 197 13.04 -1.80 9.60
C TYR A 197 13.47 -2.12 11.03
N ARG A 198 14.70 -1.73 11.40
CA ARG A 198 15.30 -2.01 12.71
C ARG A 198 15.84 -0.78 13.43
N SER A 199 15.80 0.38 12.79
CA SER A 199 16.34 1.63 13.34
C SER A 199 15.40 2.79 13.04
N GLN A 200 15.27 3.71 13.99
CA GLN A 200 14.53 4.97 13.81
C GLN A 200 15.22 5.92 12.81
N ASP A 201 16.51 5.67 12.52
CA ASP A 201 17.35 6.42 11.60
C ASP A 201 17.58 5.67 10.26
N ASP A 202 16.68 4.75 9.91
CA ASP A 202 16.76 4.03 8.63
C ASP A 202 16.71 5.02 7.45
N LYS A 203 17.72 4.96 6.58
CA LYS A 203 17.88 5.86 5.43
C LYS A 203 16.69 5.81 4.46
N ARG A 204 15.92 4.72 4.46
CA ARG A 204 14.70 4.60 3.64
C ARG A 204 13.66 5.64 4.04
N PHE A 205 13.60 6.09 5.30
CA PHE A 205 12.67 7.14 5.69
C PHE A 205 12.99 8.47 4.99
N GLU A 206 14.28 8.82 4.96
CA GLU A 206 14.75 10.01 4.25
C GLU A 206 14.47 9.88 2.75
N TRP A 207 14.77 8.72 2.14
CA TRP A 207 14.49 8.47 0.74
C TRP A 207 12.99 8.60 0.40
N LEU A 208 12.10 8.02 1.22
CA LEU A 208 10.66 8.09 1.00
C LEU A 208 10.13 9.53 1.01
N VAL A 209 10.63 10.38 1.90
CA VAL A 209 10.15 11.77 2.02
C VAL A 209 10.88 12.70 1.05
N ASN A 210 12.22 12.70 1.11
CA ASN A 210 13.05 13.71 0.44
C ASN A 210 13.42 13.34 -1.00
N THR A 211 13.23 12.08 -1.42
CA THR A 211 13.45 11.66 -2.81
C THR A 211 12.14 11.30 -3.48
N PHE A 212 11.38 10.36 -2.91
CA PHE A 212 10.17 9.84 -3.56
C PHE A 212 9.01 10.85 -3.57
N LEU A 213 8.60 11.40 -2.41
CA LEU A 213 7.55 12.42 -2.40
C LEU A 213 8.01 13.73 -3.06
N GLN A 214 9.29 14.09 -2.89
CA GLN A 214 9.86 15.28 -3.52
C GLN A 214 9.77 15.21 -5.06
N TYR A 215 10.03 14.04 -5.66
CA TYR A 215 9.84 13.85 -7.11
C TYR A 215 8.42 14.21 -7.58
N PHE A 216 7.38 13.76 -6.86
CA PHE A 216 6.00 14.09 -7.22
C PHE A 216 5.64 15.55 -6.95
N HIS A 217 6.21 16.15 -5.90
CA HIS A 217 6.06 17.57 -5.63
C HIS A 217 6.64 18.41 -6.77
N ASP A 218 7.87 18.10 -7.19
CA ASP A 218 8.57 18.82 -8.25
C ASP A 218 7.90 18.59 -9.61
N TRP A 219 7.45 17.37 -9.88
CA TRP A 219 6.66 17.07 -11.06
C TRP A 219 5.36 17.88 -11.09
N LYS A 220 4.61 17.95 -9.99
CA LYS A 220 3.40 18.78 -9.92
C LYS A 220 3.71 20.26 -10.19
N LYS A 221 4.80 20.79 -9.61
CA LYS A 221 5.26 22.16 -9.85
C LYS A 221 5.66 22.37 -11.32
N ALA A 222 6.34 21.42 -11.94
CA ALA A 222 6.73 21.47 -13.35
C ALA A 222 5.48 21.57 -14.25
N VAL A 223 4.43 20.81 -13.96
CA VAL A 223 3.15 20.87 -14.68
C VAL A 223 2.46 22.23 -14.50
N GLU A 224 2.44 22.77 -13.28
CA GLU A 224 1.84 24.06 -12.97
C GLU A 224 2.58 25.24 -13.63
N THR A 225 3.90 25.13 -13.77
CA THR A 225 4.78 26.15 -14.35
C THR A 225 5.06 25.95 -15.85
N ARG A 226 4.47 24.92 -16.47
CA ARG A 226 4.69 24.59 -17.88
C ARG A 226 4.24 25.73 -18.80
N PRO A 227 5.10 26.22 -19.72
CA PRO A 227 4.73 27.24 -20.71
C PRO A 227 3.59 26.77 -21.63
N GLY A 228 2.63 27.64 -21.94
CA GLY A 228 1.54 27.35 -22.88
C GLY A 228 0.12 27.56 -22.36
N ASN A 229 -0.07 28.19 -21.19
CA ASN A 229 -1.38 28.54 -20.61
C ASN A 229 -2.37 27.36 -20.59
N PHE A 230 -1.91 26.20 -20.15
CA PHE A 230 -2.75 25.00 -20.08
C PHE A 230 -3.89 25.18 -19.07
N LEU A 231 -5.10 24.74 -19.46
CA LEU A 231 -6.23 24.67 -18.55
C LEU A 231 -5.95 23.70 -17.39
N PRO A 232 -6.55 23.90 -16.21
CA PRO A 232 -6.39 22.99 -15.07
C PRO A 232 -6.75 21.53 -15.39
N THR A 233 -7.72 21.31 -16.27
CA THR A 233 -8.10 19.97 -16.74
C THR A 233 -7.03 19.32 -17.60
N ALA A 234 -6.29 20.09 -18.41
CA ALA A 234 -5.17 19.60 -19.20
C ALA A 234 -3.96 19.32 -18.30
N GLN A 235 -3.63 20.24 -17.39
CA GLN A 235 -2.60 20.05 -16.37
C GLN A 235 -2.87 18.79 -15.53
N ALA A 236 -4.12 18.56 -15.12
CA ALA A 236 -4.50 17.36 -14.38
C ALA A 236 -4.21 16.06 -15.14
N LYS A 237 -4.23 16.06 -16.49
CA LYS A 237 -3.88 14.90 -17.32
C LYS A 237 -2.36 14.67 -17.43
N MET A 238 -1.55 15.71 -17.17
CA MET A 238 -0.08 15.66 -17.25
C MET A 238 0.58 15.05 -16.00
N PHE A 239 -0.21 14.79 -14.96
CA PHE A 239 0.26 14.21 -13.72
C PHE A 239 -0.44 12.87 -13.45
N ILE A 240 0.01 12.12 -12.44
CA ILE A 240 -0.78 11.01 -11.88
C ILE A 240 -2.11 11.52 -11.33
N SER A 241 -3.08 10.63 -11.11
CA SER A 241 -4.35 11.03 -10.51
C SER A 241 -4.16 11.64 -9.13
N GLN A 242 -4.90 12.71 -8.81
CA GLN A 242 -4.84 13.37 -7.51
C GLN A 242 -5.09 12.39 -6.36
N GLN A 243 -5.99 11.41 -6.54
CA GLN A 243 -6.28 10.37 -5.54
C GLN A 243 -5.06 9.47 -5.27
N THR A 244 -4.37 9.04 -6.32
CA THR A 244 -3.12 8.25 -6.17
C THR A 244 -2.05 9.09 -5.49
N TYR A 245 -1.89 10.36 -5.87
CA TYR A 245 -0.90 11.24 -5.26
C TYR A 245 -1.15 11.46 -3.76
N GLU A 246 -2.38 11.76 -3.36
CA GLU A 246 -2.75 11.89 -1.95
C GLU A 246 -2.53 10.59 -1.19
N GLY A 247 -2.89 9.44 -1.78
CA GLY A 247 -2.66 8.12 -1.17
C GLY A 247 -1.17 7.81 -0.97
N LEU A 248 -0.30 8.19 -1.92
CA LEU A 248 1.15 8.08 -1.76
C LEU A 248 1.64 8.94 -0.58
N GLN A 249 1.20 10.20 -0.48
CA GLN A 249 1.58 11.10 0.62
C GLN A 249 1.14 10.56 1.98
N ILE A 250 -0.13 10.13 2.09
CA ILE A 250 -0.69 9.55 3.31
C ILE A 250 0.14 8.34 3.76
N THR A 251 0.36 7.40 2.84
CA THR A 251 1.01 6.13 3.17
C THR A 251 2.48 6.32 3.53
N VAL A 252 3.20 7.22 2.84
CA VAL A 252 4.60 7.54 3.18
C VAL A 252 4.69 8.16 4.57
N HIS A 253 3.92 9.21 4.86
CA HIS A 253 3.99 9.87 6.16
C HIS A 253 3.58 8.92 7.31
N SER A 254 2.51 8.14 7.11
CA SER A 254 2.09 7.13 8.07
C SER A 254 3.14 6.04 8.28
N THR A 255 3.78 5.56 7.22
CA THR A 255 4.85 4.55 7.34
C THR A 255 6.01 5.09 8.17
N VAL A 256 6.51 6.28 7.85
CA VAL A 256 7.65 6.87 8.56
C VAL A 256 7.35 7.06 10.05
N GLU A 257 6.21 7.66 10.38
CA GLU A 257 5.87 7.92 11.78
C GLU A 257 5.53 6.64 12.55
N THR A 258 4.72 5.75 11.97
CA THR A 258 4.28 4.51 12.66
C THR A 258 5.46 3.58 12.91
N VAL A 259 6.36 3.42 11.92
CA VAL A 259 7.53 2.54 12.09
C VAL A 259 8.46 3.10 13.15
N LYS A 260 8.75 4.41 13.14
CA LYS A 260 9.57 5.04 14.19
C LYS A 260 8.95 4.89 15.57
N PHE A 261 7.63 5.11 15.68
CA PHE A 261 6.90 4.90 16.92
C PHE A 261 7.02 3.46 17.41
N LEU A 262 6.76 2.46 16.56
CA LEU A 262 6.87 1.05 16.96
C LEU A 262 8.27 0.70 17.47
N LEU A 263 9.32 1.15 16.77
CA LEU A 263 10.70 0.93 17.20
C LEU A 263 11.01 1.65 18.53
N SER A 264 10.45 2.85 18.76
CA SER A 264 10.62 3.56 20.04
C SER A 264 9.88 2.89 21.20
N GLN A 265 8.86 2.08 20.92
CA GLN A 265 8.13 1.28 21.92
C GLN A 265 8.78 -0.09 22.20
N GLY A 266 10.00 -0.35 21.68
CA GLY A 266 10.74 -1.59 21.94
C GLY A 266 10.38 -2.75 20.99
N VAL A 267 9.76 -2.48 19.84
CA VAL A 267 9.63 -3.49 18.79
C VAL A 267 10.99 -3.67 18.09
N ASP A 268 11.55 -4.89 18.11
CA ASP A 268 12.87 -5.19 17.52
C ASP A 268 12.97 -4.87 16.03
N SER A 269 11.87 -5.07 15.31
CA SER A 269 11.81 -4.82 13.87
C SER A 269 10.38 -4.72 13.33
N VAL A 270 10.18 -3.96 12.28
CA VAL A 270 8.86 -3.79 11.64
C VAL A 270 8.87 -4.31 10.21
N LEU A 271 7.85 -5.11 9.88
CA LEU A 271 7.55 -5.62 8.54
C LEU A 271 6.41 -4.78 7.95
N THR A 272 6.69 -4.02 6.89
CA THR A 272 5.74 -3.03 6.36
C THR A 272 4.56 -3.64 5.59
N GLU A 273 4.64 -4.90 5.18
CA GLU A 273 3.51 -5.64 4.59
C GLU A 273 2.29 -5.70 5.54
N ARG A 274 2.49 -5.57 6.86
CA ARG A 274 1.39 -5.57 7.84
C ARG A 274 0.44 -4.38 7.68
N PHE A 275 0.88 -3.30 7.05
CA PHE A 275 0.07 -2.11 6.77
C PHE A 275 -0.65 -2.18 5.41
N GLN A 276 -0.93 -3.40 4.92
CA GLN A 276 -1.64 -3.66 3.66
C GLN A 276 -2.92 -4.47 3.89
N GLN A 277 -3.82 -4.44 2.90
CA GLN A 277 -5.12 -5.11 2.96
C GLN A 277 -5.10 -6.54 2.41
N ASP A 278 -3.95 -7.04 1.95
CA ASP A 278 -3.79 -8.39 1.39
C ASP A 278 -4.43 -9.48 2.28
N PRO A 279 -4.27 -9.50 3.63
CA PRO A 279 -4.94 -10.51 4.48
C PRO A 279 -6.48 -10.42 4.49
N LEU A 280 -7.04 -9.24 4.25
CA LEU A 280 -8.49 -9.05 4.12
C LEU A 280 -8.97 -9.53 2.74
N GLU A 281 -8.23 -9.23 1.67
CA GLU A 281 -8.51 -9.74 0.33
C GLU A 281 -8.42 -11.28 0.29
N GLU A 282 -7.44 -11.88 0.97
CA GLU A 282 -7.30 -13.33 1.12
C GLU A 282 -8.51 -13.96 1.81
N TYR A 283 -8.99 -13.33 2.90
CA TYR A 283 -10.20 -13.78 3.57
C TYR A 283 -11.43 -13.75 2.64
N PHE A 284 -11.60 -12.69 1.84
CA PHE A 284 -12.68 -12.65 0.85
C PHE A 284 -12.48 -13.70 -0.26
N GLY A 285 -11.25 -14.01 -0.63
CA GLY A 285 -10.93 -15.13 -1.53
C GLY A 285 -11.39 -16.47 -0.95
N ASN A 286 -11.08 -16.73 0.32
CA ASN A 286 -11.49 -17.93 1.03
C ASN A 286 -13.03 -18.04 1.14
N GLN A 287 -13.72 -16.92 1.40
CA GLN A 287 -15.18 -16.84 1.39
C GLN A 287 -15.78 -17.31 0.05
N LYS A 288 -15.23 -16.84 -1.07
CA LYS A 288 -15.68 -17.25 -2.42
C LYS A 288 -15.34 -18.70 -2.74
N GLN A 289 -14.15 -19.16 -2.35
CA GLN A 289 -13.70 -20.53 -2.63
C GLN A 289 -14.59 -21.58 -1.95
N ARG A 290 -15.13 -21.29 -0.75
CA ARG A 290 -16.06 -22.19 -0.05
C ARG A 290 -17.36 -22.44 -0.80
N GLY A 291 -17.82 -21.48 -1.60
CA GLY A 291 -18.98 -21.64 -2.47
C GLY A 291 -18.76 -22.57 -3.66
N ARG A 292 -17.53 -23.05 -3.89
CA ARG A 292 -17.10 -23.86 -5.04
C ARG A 292 -17.43 -23.20 -6.38
N ARG A 293 -18.61 -23.52 -6.95
CA ARG A 293 -19.12 -22.91 -8.20
C ARG A 293 -19.98 -21.67 -7.96
N SER A 294 -20.31 -21.37 -6.71
CA SER A 294 -21.01 -20.16 -6.28
C SER A 294 -20.00 -19.16 -5.72
N ASP A 295 -19.33 -18.45 -6.62
CA ASP A 295 -18.27 -17.47 -6.30
C ASP A 295 -18.80 -16.10 -5.83
N ASN A 296 -20.12 -15.95 -5.78
CA ASN A 296 -20.81 -14.76 -5.28
C ASN A 296 -21.81 -15.14 -4.17
N PRO A 297 -21.35 -15.34 -2.92
CA PRO A 297 -22.22 -15.75 -1.82
C PRO A 297 -23.19 -14.63 -1.41
N ASP A 298 -24.43 -14.99 -1.08
CA ASP A 298 -25.37 -14.07 -0.43
C ASP A 298 -24.99 -13.81 1.04
N ALA A 299 -25.68 -12.89 1.71
CA ALA A 299 -25.38 -12.53 3.10
C ALA A 299 -25.53 -13.70 4.09
N SER A 300 -26.47 -14.62 3.85
CA SER A 300 -26.67 -15.80 4.70
C SER A 300 -25.54 -16.81 4.50
N GLN A 301 -25.19 -17.07 3.24
CA GLN A 301 -24.06 -17.93 2.87
C GLN A 301 -22.74 -17.39 3.41
N PHE A 302 -22.54 -16.08 3.33
CA PHE A 302 -21.37 -15.41 3.89
C PHE A 302 -21.27 -15.62 5.40
N ALA A 303 -22.36 -15.40 6.15
CA ALA A 303 -22.40 -15.62 7.60
C ALA A 303 -22.18 -17.10 7.98
N TYR A 304 -22.69 -18.04 7.17
CA TYR A 304 -22.46 -19.47 7.38
C TYR A 304 -20.98 -19.84 7.12
N ASN A 305 -20.43 -19.37 6.01
CA ASN A 305 -19.03 -19.60 5.65
C ASN A 305 -18.07 -19.00 6.67
N ASP A 306 -18.41 -17.84 7.24
CA ASP A 306 -17.61 -17.17 8.27
C ASP A 306 -17.43 -18.05 9.52
N ARG A 307 -18.52 -18.59 10.07
CA ARG A 307 -18.45 -19.54 11.21
C ARG A 307 -17.56 -20.74 10.90
N ALA A 308 -17.64 -21.25 9.66
CA ALA A 308 -16.84 -22.39 9.27
C ALA A 308 -15.35 -22.05 9.08
N LEU A 309 -15.02 -20.85 8.60
CA LEU A 309 -13.65 -20.35 8.52
C LEU A 309 -13.07 -20.09 9.92
N ASP A 310 -13.88 -19.57 10.84
CA ASP A 310 -13.48 -19.34 12.23
C ASP A 310 -13.12 -20.66 12.94
N VAL A 311 -13.99 -21.68 12.84
CA VAL A 311 -13.72 -23.02 13.39
C VAL A 311 -12.45 -23.63 12.79
N GLN A 312 -12.25 -23.53 11.47
CA GLN A 312 -11.04 -24.03 10.83
C GLN A 312 -9.76 -23.37 11.35
N ARG A 313 -9.80 -22.06 11.61
CA ARG A 313 -8.65 -21.31 12.15
C ARG A 313 -8.35 -21.68 13.59
N ASN A 314 -9.36 -21.78 14.44
CA ASN A 314 -9.18 -22.16 15.84
C ASN A 314 -8.60 -23.59 15.96
N ILE A 315 -9.04 -24.53 15.13
CA ILE A 315 -8.48 -25.89 15.07
C ILE A 315 -7.03 -25.87 14.56
N ALA A 316 -6.73 -25.08 13.52
CA ALA A 316 -5.38 -24.97 12.97
C ALA A 316 -4.37 -24.40 13.98
N CYS A 317 -4.75 -23.38 14.76
CA CYS A 317 -3.90 -22.82 15.83
C CYS A 317 -3.60 -23.87 16.90
N SER A 318 -4.59 -24.66 17.34
CA SER A 318 -4.41 -25.71 18.34
C SER A 318 -3.50 -26.86 17.87
N ALA A 319 -3.43 -27.14 16.57
CA ALA A 319 -2.52 -28.14 16.02
C ALA A 319 -1.07 -27.65 15.90
N THR A 320 -0.85 -26.33 15.78
CA THR A 320 0.48 -25.72 15.63
C THR A 320 1.20 -25.39 16.95
N GLU A 321 0.51 -25.47 18.10
CA GLU A 321 1.16 -25.37 19.42
C GLU A 321 2.24 -26.45 19.64
N MET A 322 2.23 -27.53 18.86
CA MET A 322 3.27 -28.55 18.88
C MET A 322 4.51 -28.25 18.01
N THR A 323 4.57 -27.17 17.19
CA THR A 323 5.78 -26.98 16.33
C THR A 323 6.27 -25.59 15.93
N ARG A 324 5.63 -24.44 16.19
CA ARG A 324 6.30 -23.11 16.08
C ARG A 324 5.34 -21.96 16.42
N LYS A 325 5.87 -20.92 17.08
CA LYS A 325 5.23 -19.60 17.26
C LYS A 325 4.85 -19.00 15.89
N ARG A 326 3.60 -19.15 15.47
CA ARG A 326 2.95 -18.33 14.43
C ARG A 326 2.06 -17.30 15.14
N MET A 327 2.09 -16.05 14.69
CA MET A 327 1.32 -14.94 15.26
C MET A 327 -0.17 -15.05 14.90
N ASP A 328 -1.03 -14.62 15.82
CA ASP A 328 -2.48 -14.72 15.72
C ASP A 328 -3.09 -13.58 14.89
N HIS A 329 -3.86 -13.93 13.86
CA HIS A 329 -4.80 -13.01 13.20
C HIS A 329 -6.18 -13.21 13.83
N ALA A 330 -6.75 -12.17 14.42
CA ALA A 330 -8.08 -12.22 15.02
C ALA A 330 -9.09 -11.42 14.19
N TYR A 331 -10.26 -11.99 13.95
CA TYR A 331 -11.40 -11.28 13.36
C TYR A 331 -12.39 -11.01 14.48
N LEU A 332 -12.59 -9.74 14.84
CA LEU A 332 -13.53 -9.40 15.91
C LEU A 332 -14.92 -9.20 15.33
N TYR A 333 -15.89 -9.94 15.87
CA TYR A 333 -17.31 -9.79 15.54
C TYR A 333 -18.04 -9.07 16.69
N HIS A 334 -18.67 -7.95 16.38
CA HIS A 334 -19.78 -7.40 17.16
C HIS A 334 -20.99 -7.37 16.23
N PRO A 335 -22.25 -7.57 16.70
CA PRO A 335 -23.45 -7.59 15.85
C PRO A 335 -23.69 -6.33 14.97
N GLN A 336 -22.84 -5.30 15.07
CA GLN A 336 -22.87 -4.07 14.29
C GLN A 336 -21.54 -3.77 13.56
N LEU A 337 -20.49 -4.56 13.75
CA LEU A 337 -19.17 -4.38 13.12
C LEU A 337 -18.98 -5.46 12.05
N ILE A 338 -19.14 -5.06 10.80
CA ILE A 338 -18.77 -5.87 9.63
C ILE A 338 -17.25 -5.96 9.60
N LEU A 339 -16.75 -7.18 9.72
CA LEU A 339 -15.40 -7.66 9.38
C LEU A 339 -14.28 -6.64 9.37
N THR A 340 -13.56 -6.60 10.48
CA THR A 340 -12.30 -5.88 10.58
C THR A 340 -11.24 -6.93 10.89
N CYS A 341 -10.30 -7.11 9.96
CA CYS A 341 -9.15 -7.95 10.23
C CYS A 341 -8.24 -7.16 11.18
N VAL A 342 -8.02 -7.73 12.36
CA VAL A 342 -7.15 -7.16 13.39
C VAL A 342 -5.85 -7.95 13.38
N GLU A 343 -4.75 -7.26 13.08
CA GLU A 343 -3.41 -7.82 13.16
C GLU A 343 -2.72 -7.32 14.44
N VAL A 344 -2.30 -8.25 15.30
CA VAL A 344 -1.67 -7.94 16.59
C VAL A 344 -0.16 -7.88 16.44
N ILE A 345 0.44 -6.79 16.91
CA ILE A 345 1.89 -6.61 17.03
C ILE A 345 2.26 -6.66 18.52
N HIS A 346 3.23 -7.50 18.86
CA HIS A 346 3.76 -7.61 20.21
C HIS A 346 5.05 -6.80 20.34
N ALA A 347 5.13 -5.95 21.35
CA ALA A 347 6.38 -5.35 21.80
C ALA A 347 7.09 -6.32 22.75
N THR A 348 8.40 -6.46 22.59
CA THR A 348 9.24 -7.33 23.43
C THR A 348 9.92 -6.49 24.50
N GLY A 349 9.32 -6.38 25.68
CA GLY A 349 9.96 -5.72 26.83
C GLY A 349 8.97 -5.22 27.89
N GLU A 350 9.45 -5.13 29.14
CA GLU A 350 8.77 -4.39 30.20
C GLU A 350 8.88 -2.89 29.90
N ASN A 351 7.74 -2.19 29.83
CA ASN A 351 7.74 -0.73 29.72
C ASN A 351 8.44 -0.14 30.96
N VAL A 352 9.25 0.91 30.75
CA VAL A 352 9.94 1.68 31.81
C VAL A 352 8.97 2.26 32.87
N ALA A 353 7.66 2.20 32.61
CA ALA A 353 6.58 2.67 33.49
C ALA A 353 5.84 1.58 34.27
N GLY A 354 6.21 0.29 34.18
CA GLY A 354 5.51 -0.79 34.90
C GLY A 354 4.09 -1.09 34.39
N GLU A 355 3.72 -0.61 33.21
CA GLU A 355 2.48 -1.01 32.52
C GLU A 355 2.69 -2.36 31.81
N GLU A 356 1.75 -3.31 32.00
CA GLU A 356 1.71 -4.58 31.26
C GLU A 356 1.88 -4.36 29.75
N SER A 357 2.60 -5.26 29.07
CA SER A 357 2.81 -5.17 27.62
C SER A 357 1.48 -5.23 26.87
N GLN A 358 0.95 -4.07 26.51
CA GLN A 358 -0.35 -3.95 25.85
C GLN A 358 -0.19 -4.24 24.34
N GLY A 359 -0.95 -5.19 23.82
CA GLY A 359 -0.90 -5.54 22.39
C GLY A 359 -1.31 -4.37 21.49
N MET A 360 -0.64 -4.21 20.35
CA MET A 360 -0.96 -3.17 19.36
C MET A 360 -1.70 -3.77 18.16
N VAL A 361 -2.62 -3.02 17.58
CA VAL A 361 -3.55 -3.50 16.54
C VAL A 361 -3.57 -2.59 15.33
N ILE A 362 -3.57 -3.21 14.14
CA ILE A 362 -3.86 -2.57 12.86
C ILE A 362 -5.28 -2.95 12.42
N PHE A 363 -6.09 -1.94 12.11
CA PHE A 363 -7.42 -2.08 11.56
C PHE A 363 -7.34 -2.14 10.03
N LYS A 364 -7.97 -3.12 9.38
CA LYS A 364 -8.01 -3.23 7.91
C LYS A 364 -9.47 -3.19 7.44
N ALA A 365 -9.79 -2.22 6.57
CA ALA A 365 -11.16 -1.88 6.16
C ALA A 365 -11.37 -1.81 4.65
#